data_AF-A0A4Y9ZS79-F1
#
_entry.id   AF-A0A4Y9ZS79-F1
#
_cell.length_a   1.000
_cell.length_b   1.000
_cell.length_c   1.000
_cell.angle_alpha   90.00
_cell.angle_beta   90.00
_cell.angle_gamma   90.00
#
_symmetry.space_group_name_H-M   'P 1'
#
loop_
_entity.id
_entity.type
_entity.pdbx_description
1 polymer ?
#
loop_
_entity_poly.entity_id
_entity_poly.type
_entity_poly.pdbx_seq_one_letter_code
_entity_poly.pdbx_strand_id
1 'polypeptide(L)'
;MVEGRKKIPVIIDTDPGVDDTVAILLALSSPEIEILAYVITFGNTDVSASYANIFKIYQAVAKHIEKHPESRARFPNFDQARKPLLLKGPSGPLAGELHSAKYFHGRDGLGNMSEVHPDLNVPQSVIDSPSHPQLQPDSRPAHEASLALLREFPAREITYLPLGPMTNLALMMRSDAKTVRERIGRVVAMGGALDVPGNTSPVAEFNFFADPYAVQELLHPEPDGMHQGLPLSRMLLLPLDITTNHELSFPFYQKRVDPSFSRETPSSPEGKPPLTHFTSAFFRRTREVMLTFGKDAMELHDVAAI
;
A
#
# COMPACT_ATOMS: atom_id res chain seq x y z
N MET A 1 11.64 9.71 -20.71
CA MET A 1 10.34 10.27 -21.12
C MET A 1 9.64 9.22 -21.97
N VAL A 2 8.72 8.46 -21.40
CA VAL A 2 7.93 7.43 -22.10
C VAL A 2 6.68 8.12 -22.66
N GLU A 3 6.86 9.04 -23.60
CA GLU A 3 5.71 9.64 -24.30
C GLU A 3 5.16 8.60 -25.30
N GLY A 4 3.89 8.22 -25.13
CA GLY A 4 3.15 7.39 -26.09
C GLY A 4 2.89 5.92 -25.70
N ARG A 5 3.40 5.42 -24.57
CA ARG A 5 3.02 4.09 -24.08
C ARG A 5 1.72 4.20 -23.28
N LYS A 6 0.73 3.34 -23.59
CA LYS A 6 -0.50 3.23 -22.79
C LYS A 6 -0.14 2.87 -21.35
N LYS A 7 -0.61 3.68 -20.39
CA LYS A 7 -0.46 3.41 -18.96
C LYS A 7 -1.09 2.07 -18.59
N ILE A 8 -0.48 1.35 -17.65
CA ILE A 8 -1.02 0.09 -17.12
C ILE A 8 -2.05 0.45 -16.04
N PRO A 9 -3.34 0.11 -16.21
CA PRO A 9 -4.32 0.33 -15.16
C PRO A 9 -4.06 -0.62 -13.98
N VAL A 10 -3.99 -0.06 -12.77
CA VAL A 10 -3.71 -0.82 -11.54
C VAL A 10 -4.81 -0.66 -10.49
N ILE A 11 -5.08 -1.74 -9.76
CA ILE A 11 -5.79 -1.72 -8.49
C ILE A 11 -4.75 -2.02 -7.40
N ILE A 12 -4.57 -1.10 -6.46
CA ILE A 12 -3.63 -1.23 -5.35
C ILE A 12 -4.42 -1.70 -4.13
N ASP A 13 -4.16 -2.92 -3.66
CA ASP A 13 -4.79 -3.53 -2.48
C ASP A 13 -3.77 -3.50 -1.33
N THR A 14 -3.97 -2.61 -0.36
CA THR A 14 -2.91 -2.11 0.53
C THR A 14 -3.46 -1.85 1.93
N ASP A 15 -2.59 -1.88 2.93
CA ASP A 15 -2.88 -1.58 4.33
C ASP A 15 -1.99 -0.45 4.85
N PRO A 16 -2.10 0.79 4.30
CA PRO A 16 -1.02 1.78 4.30
C PRO A 16 -0.24 1.93 5.60
N GLY A 17 0.88 1.20 5.65
CA GLY A 17 1.98 1.33 6.57
C GLY A 17 3.04 2.30 6.04
N VAL A 18 4.28 2.09 6.46
CA VAL A 18 5.38 3.02 6.19
C VAL A 18 5.89 2.84 4.77
N ASP A 19 6.18 1.61 4.38
CA ASP A 19 6.63 1.23 3.04
C ASP A 19 5.51 1.28 2.01
N ASP A 20 4.26 0.89 2.35
CA ASP A 20 3.09 1.15 1.50
C ASP A 20 2.98 2.64 1.14
N THR A 21 3.19 3.52 2.11
CA THR A 21 3.12 4.97 1.89
C THR A 21 4.17 5.42 0.88
N VAL A 22 5.38 4.85 0.94
CA VAL A 22 6.43 5.12 -0.07
C VAL A 22 6.05 4.52 -1.42
N ALA A 23 5.47 3.32 -1.45
CA ALA A 23 4.99 2.66 -2.67
C ALA A 23 3.89 3.48 -3.35
N ILE A 24 2.94 4.02 -2.59
CA ILE A 24 1.89 4.92 -3.09
C ILE A 24 2.50 6.24 -3.62
N LEU A 25 3.50 6.80 -2.94
CA LEU A 25 4.21 7.99 -3.45
C LEU A 25 4.94 7.70 -4.77
N LEU A 26 5.53 6.50 -4.93
CA LEU A 26 6.11 6.04 -6.20
C LEU A 26 5.02 5.86 -7.26
N ALA A 27 3.89 5.23 -6.93
CA ALA A 27 2.76 5.02 -7.83
C ALA A 27 2.17 6.35 -8.33
N LEU A 28 2.03 7.33 -7.43
CA LEU A 28 1.62 8.70 -7.76
C LEU A 28 2.61 9.38 -8.72
N SER A 29 3.90 9.03 -8.60
CA SER A 29 4.99 9.58 -9.41
C SER A 29 5.23 8.85 -10.74
N SER A 30 4.66 7.65 -10.90
CA SER A 30 4.96 6.78 -12.04
C SER A 30 4.20 7.21 -13.29
N PRO A 31 4.89 7.48 -14.43
CA PRO A 31 4.22 7.72 -15.70
C PRO A 31 3.73 6.43 -16.38
N GLU A 32 4.09 5.26 -15.85
CA GLU A 32 3.87 3.95 -16.48
C GLU A 32 2.54 3.31 -16.10
N ILE A 33 1.97 3.69 -14.95
CA ILE A 33 0.72 3.15 -14.42
C ILE A 33 -0.37 4.23 -14.35
N GLU A 34 -1.62 3.77 -14.28
CA GLU A 34 -2.81 4.56 -14.00
C GLU A 34 -3.53 3.93 -12.80
N ILE A 35 -3.73 4.70 -11.73
CA ILE A 35 -4.28 4.15 -10.48
C ILE A 35 -5.80 4.20 -10.55
N LEU A 36 -6.44 3.04 -10.61
CA LEU A 36 -7.90 2.95 -10.70
C LEU A 36 -8.58 2.87 -9.34
N ALA A 37 -7.94 2.23 -8.37
CA ALA A 37 -8.49 2.09 -7.03
C ALA A 37 -7.39 1.81 -5.99
N TYR A 38 -7.66 2.27 -4.76
CA TYR A 38 -7.05 1.79 -3.53
C TYR A 38 -8.08 0.94 -2.79
N VAL A 39 -7.73 -0.31 -2.50
CA VAL A 39 -8.55 -1.27 -1.77
C VAL A 39 -7.89 -1.48 -0.43
N ILE A 40 -8.50 -0.98 0.64
CA ILE A 40 -7.86 -0.98 1.96
C ILE A 40 -8.09 -2.32 2.66
N THR A 41 -7.06 -2.90 3.23
CA THR A 41 -7.14 -4.08 4.10
C THR A 41 -6.52 -3.79 5.48
N PHE A 42 -6.63 -4.74 6.39
CA PHE A 42 -5.95 -4.72 7.70
C PHE A 42 -4.53 -5.27 7.56
N GLY A 43 -3.66 -5.01 8.52
CA GLY A 43 -2.33 -5.62 8.60
C GLY A 43 -1.39 -4.75 9.43
N ASN A 44 -0.64 -3.89 8.77
CA ASN A 44 0.25 -2.89 9.37
C ASN A 44 -0.45 -2.07 10.46
N THR A 45 -1.71 -1.72 10.23
CA THR A 45 -2.62 -1.20 11.24
C THR A 45 -4.06 -1.65 10.99
N ASP A 46 -5.02 -1.13 11.76
CA ASP A 46 -6.43 -1.37 11.48
C ASP A 46 -6.92 -0.60 10.26
N VAL A 47 -7.94 -1.14 9.60
CA VAL A 47 -8.49 -0.62 8.34
C VAL A 47 -8.88 0.85 8.43
N SER A 48 -9.32 1.34 9.59
CA SER A 48 -9.72 2.75 9.73
C SER A 48 -8.51 3.67 9.70
N ALA A 49 -7.43 3.32 10.39
CA ALA A 49 -6.16 4.04 10.30
C ALA A 49 -5.55 3.94 8.89
N SER A 50 -5.52 2.75 8.30
CA SER A 50 -5.04 2.50 6.92
C SER A 50 -5.83 3.35 5.89
N TYR A 51 -7.14 3.43 6.04
CA TYR A 51 -8.01 4.26 5.18
C TYR A 51 -7.71 5.77 5.35
N ALA A 52 -7.51 6.23 6.59
CA ALA A 52 -7.13 7.60 6.89
C ALA A 52 -5.76 7.97 6.30
N ASN A 53 -4.82 7.03 6.26
CA ASN A 53 -3.47 7.24 5.74
C ASN A 53 -3.46 7.58 4.25
N ILE A 54 -4.37 7.05 3.43
CA ILE A 54 -4.52 7.48 2.03
C ILE A 54 -4.77 9.00 1.94
N PHE A 55 -5.69 9.53 2.75
CA PHE A 55 -5.95 10.97 2.75
C PHE A 55 -4.75 11.78 3.23
N LYS A 56 -4.01 11.29 4.24
CA LYS A 56 -2.78 11.95 4.70
C LYS A 56 -1.73 12.03 3.58
N ILE A 57 -1.57 10.97 2.80
CA ILE A 57 -0.66 10.93 1.64
C ILE A 57 -1.08 11.97 0.60
N TYR A 58 -2.35 11.96 0.19
CA TYR A 58 -2.86 12.91 -0.80
C TYR A 58 -2.78 14.36 -0.30
N GLN A 59 -3.07 14.61 0.98
CA GLN A 59 -2.91 15.92 1.60
C GLN A 59 -1.44 16.39 1.58
N ALA A 60 -0.49 15.51 1.88
CA ALA A 60 0.93 15.83 1.85
C ALA A 60 1.41 16.19 0.44
N VAL A 61 0.97 15.43 -0.58
CA VAL A 61 1.26 15.73 -1.99
C VAL A 61 0.59 17.03 -2.43
N ALA A 62 -0.67 17.26 -2.06
CA ALA A 62 -1.40 18.50 -2.35
C ALA A 62 -0.66 19.73 -1.81
N LYS A 63 -0.35 19.73 -0.51
CA LYS A 63 0.41 20.81 0.14
C LYS A 63 1.79 21.01 -0.49
N HIS A 64 2.44 19.92 -0.90
CA HIS A 64 3.73 20.01 -1.58
C HIS A 64 3.62 20.68 -2.95
N ILE A 65 2.63 20.29 -3.78
CA ILE A 65 2.38 20.91 -5.09
C ILE A 65 1.93 22.36 -4.93
N GLU A 66 1.13 22.69 -3.93
CA GLU A 66 0.73 24.08 -3.65
C GLU A 66 1.93 24.98 -3.36
N LYS A 67 2.87 24.51 -2.52
CA LYS A 67 4.10 25.23 -2.19
C LYS A 67 5.15 25.19 -3.32
N HIS A 68 5.13 24.14 -4.14
CA HIS A 68 6.08 23.87 -5.23
C HIS A 68 5.32 23.47 -6.51
N PRO A 69 4.67 24.42 -7.21
CA PRO A 69 3.85 24.10 -8.38
C PRO A 69 4.58 23.36 -9.51
N GLU A 70 5.88 23.58 -9.64
CA GLU A 70 6.76 22.87 -10.58
C GLU A 70 6.81 21.36 -10.32
N SER A 71 6.60 20.92 -9.08
CA SER A 71 6.56 19.51 -8.70
C SER A 71 5.30 18.80 -9.20
N ARG A 72 4.30 19.51 -9.75
CA ARG A 72 3.08 18.87 -10.28
C ARG A 72 3.39 17.82 -11.35
N ALA A 73 4.35 18.09 -12.23
CA ALA A 73 4.77 17.16 -13.28
C ALA A 73 5.41 15.87 -12.73
N ARG A 74 5.90 15.89 -11.48
CA ARG A 74 6.44 14.71 -10.81
C ARG A 74 5.34 13.70 -10.45
N PHE A 75 4.08 14.13 -10.30
CA PHE A 75 2.98 13.29 -9.83
C PHE A 75 1.88 13.13 -10.90
N PRO A 76 2.15 12.45 -12.03
CA PRO A 76 1.20 12.32 -13.14
C PRO A 76 -0.07 11.53 -12.80
N ASN A 77 -0.12 10.84 -11.66
CA ASN A 77 -1.30 10.12 -11.17
C ASN A 77 -2.03 10.83 -10.02
N PHE A 78 -1.63 12.05 -9.65
CA PHE A 78 -2.31 12.83 -8.60
C PHE A 78 -3.62 13.44 -9.11
N ASP A 79 -3.63 14.08 -10.28
CA ASP A 79 -4.83 14.68 -10.89
C ASP A 79 -5.29 13.89 -12.13
N GLN A 80 -5.71 12.65 -11.90
CA GLN A 80 -6.22 11.79 -12.97
C GLN A 80 -7.61 12.26 -13.42
N ALA A 81 -7.89 12.15 -14.73
CA ALA A 81 -9.21 12.44 -15.29
C ALA A 81 -10.30 11.56 -14.65
N ARG A 82 -9.95 10.30 -14.39
CA ARG A 82 -10.71 9.40 -13.53
C ARG A 82 -10.11 9.40 -12.14
N LYS A 83 -10.90 9.78 -11.13
CA LYS A 83 -10.47 9.68 -9.73
C LYS A 83 -10.35 8.21 -9.33
N PRO A 84 -9.27 7.79 -8.65
CA PRO A 84 -9.19 6.46 -8.08
C PRO A 84 -10.31 6.24 -7.07
N LEU A 85 -10.91 5.05 -7.10
CA LEU A 85 -11.80 4.63 -6.02
C LEU A 85 -11.00 4.45 -4.72
N LEU A 86 -11.60 4.79 -3.59
CA LEU A 86 -11.04 4.49 -2.27
C LEU A 86 -12.03 3.62 -1.52
N LEU A 87 -11.69 2.33 -1.40
CA LEU A 87 -12.57 1.27 -0.92
C LEU A 87 -12.13 0.76 0.44
N LYS A 88 -13.07 0.58 1.37
CA LYS A 88 -12.78 0.01 2.69
C LYS A 88 -13.06 -1.49 2.69
N GLY A 89 -12.02 -2.30 2.84
CA GLY A 89 -12.10 -3.76 2.86
C GLY A 89 -12.28 -4.34 4.27
N PRO A 90 -11.98 -5.65 4.43
CA PRO A 90 -12.25 -6.40 5.66
C PRO A 90 -11.33 -5.97 6.81
N SER A 91 -11.84 -6.03 8.04
CA SER A 91 -11.11 -5.68 9.27
C SER A 91 -10.30 -6.80 9.89
N GLY A 92 -10.20 -7.95 9.23
CA GLY A 92 -9.48 -9.13 9.70
C GLY A 92 -9.50 -10.26 8.68
N PRO A 93 -8.80 -11.37 8.99
CA PRO A 93 -8.58 -12.46 8.05
C PRO A 93 -9.87 -13.22 7.74
N LEU A 94 -9.83 -14.06 6.70
CA LEU A 94 -10.95 -14.96 6.39
C LEU A 94 -11.29 -15.90 7.54
N ALA A 95 -10.28 -16.32 8.32
CA ALA A 95 -10.41 -17.11 9.53
C ALA A 95 -9.18 -16.94 10.43
N GLY A 96 -9.25 -17.43 11.66
CA GLY A 96 -8.15 -17.35 12.63
C GLY A 96 -8.12 -16.04 13.42
N GLU A 97 -6.96 -15.76 14.01
CA GLU A 97 -6.74 -14.58 14.86
C GLU A 97 -6.28 -13.37 14.04
N LEU A 98 -6.69 -12.16 14.49
CA LEU A 98 -6.21 -10.93 13.90
C LEU A 98 -4.76 -10.67 14.33
N HIS A 99 -3.85 -10.64 13.36
CA HIS A 99 -2.47 -10.23 13.56
C HIS A 99 -2.24 -8.82 13.00
N SER A 100 -1.43 -8.02 13.70
CA SER A 100 -1.14 -6.64 13.27
C SER A 100 0.30 -6.24 13.58
N ALA A 101 0.92 -5.51 12.64
CA ALA A 101 2.29 -5.01 12.78
C ALA A 101 2.39 -3.60 13.41
N LYS A 102 1.41 -3.21 14.24
CA LYS A 102 1.40 -1.94 15.01
C LYS A 102 2.67 -1.71 15.84
N TYR A 103 3.40 -2.76 16.22
CA TYR A 103 4.67 -2.63 16.94
C TYR A 103 5.77 -1.97 16.07
N PHE A 104 5.73 -2.21 14.76
CA PHE A 104 6.65 -1.66 13.77
C PHE A 104 6.12 -0.35 13.20
N HIS A 105 4.87 -0.35 12.74
CA HIS A 105 4.25 0.77 12.05
C HIS A 105 3.61 1.80 12.98
N GLY A 106 3.56 1.57 14.30
CA GLY A 106 2.77 2.40 15.22
C GLY A 106 1.27 2.12 15.13
N ARG A 107 0.49 2.67 16.07
CA ARG A 107 -0.96 2.45 16.15
C ARG A 107 -1.72 3.02 14.97
N ASP A 108 -1.19 4.08 14.36
CA ASP A 108 -1.79 4.73 13.20
C ASP A 108 -1.20 4.25 11.85
N GLY A 109 -0.30 3.27 11.86
CA GLY A 109 0.39 2.78 10.66
C GLY A 109 1.57 3.65 10.19
N LEU A 110 1.77 4.84 10.78
CA LEU A 110 2.78 5.83 10.37
C LEU A 110 3.63 6.33 11.53
N GLY A 111 4.03 5.43 12.42
CA GLY A 111 4.97 5.72 13.52
C GLY A 111 4.38 6.56 14.64
N ASN A 112 3.05 6.47 14.87
CA ASN A 112 2.29 7.35 15.78
C ASN A 112 2.37 8.82 15.38
N MET A 113 2.58 9.11 14.09
CA MET A 113 2.60 10.47 13.55
C MET A 113 1.32 11.22 13.92
N SER A 114 0.19 10.54 14.06
CA SER A 114 -1.08 11.16 14.45
C SER A 114 -1.06 11.81 15.83
N GLU A 115 -0.20 11.35 16.74
CA GLU A 115 -0.03 11.94 18.07
C GLU A 115 1.06 13.03 18.08
N VAL A 116 2.13 12.82 17.31
CA VAL A 116 3.33 13.66 17.33
C VAL A 116 3.26 14.84 16.34
N HIS A 117 2.53 14.67 15.25
CA HIS A 117 2.41 15.62 14.14
C HIS A 117 0.94 15.88 13.78
N PRO A 118 0.19 16.59 14.65
CA PRO A 118 -1.22 16.89 14.41
C PRO A 118 -1.45 17.74 13.14
N ASP A 119 -0.44 18.46 12.66
CA ASP A 119 -0.48 19.23 11.42
C ASP A 119 -0.46 18.35 10.14
N LEU A 120 -0.03 17.10 10.27
CA LEU A 120 -0.02 16.08 9.23
C LEU A 120 -1.27 15.16 9.27
N ASN A 121 -2.15 15.35 10.26
CA ASN A 121 -3.40 14.62 10.33
C ASN A 121 -4.45 15.14 9.35
N VAL A 122 -5.49 14.32 9.18
CA VAL A 122 -6.71 14.68 8.49
C VAL A 122 -7.82 14.91 9.52
N PRO A 123 -8.68 15.93 9.36
CA PRO A 123 -9.80 16.15 10.27
C PRO A 123 -10.72 14.94 10.32
N GLN A 124 -11.28 14.64 11.51
CA GLN A 124 -12.21 13.52 11.68
C GLN A 124 -13.43 13.63 10.75
N SER A 125 -13.87 14.85 10.41
CA SER A 125 -14.95 15.09 9.45
C SER A 125 -14.67 14.54 8.05
N VAL A 126 -13.40 14.49 7.62
CA VAL A 126 -13.00 13.85 6.35
C VAL A 126 -13.13 12.34 6.43
N ILE A 127 -13.00 11.75 7.62
CA ILE A 127 -13.16 10.29 7.80
C ILE A 127 -14.64 9.94 7.94
N ASP A 128 -15.41 10.74 8.68
CA ASP A 128 -16.83 10.52 8.94
C ASP A 128 -17.69 10.77 7.69
N SER A 129 -17.26 11.68 6.82
CA SER A 129 -17.94 12.03 5.56
C SER A 129 -16.90 12.17 4.45
N PRO A 130 -16.38 11.04 3.94
CA PRO A 130 -15.22 11.03 3.06
C PRO A 130 -15.54 11.67 1.71
N SER A 131 -14.82 12.77 1.44
CA SER A 131 -14.79 13.46 0.17
C SER A 131 -13.38 13.98 -0.08
N HIS A 132 -12.93 13.94 -1.33
CA HIS A 132 -11.60 14.42 -1.70
C HIS A 132 -11.59 14.92 -3.16
N PRO A 133 -10.82 15.97 -3.50
CA PRO A 133 -10.78 16.45 -4.87
C PRO A 133 -10.18 15.42 -5.84
N GLN A 134 -9.19 14.63 -5.40
CA GLN A 134 -8.51 13.63 -6.24
C GLN A 134 -9.00 12.19 -6.07
N LEU A 135 -9.78 11.86 -5.04
CA LEU A 135 -10.23 10.48 -4.76
C LEU A 135 -11.75 10.38 -4.85
N GLN A 136 -12.24 9.17 -5.11
CA GLN A 136 -13.65 8.84 -5.05
C GLN A 136 -13.88 7.78 -3.96
N PRO A 137 -14.10 8.19 -2.70
CA PRO A 137 -14.59 7.31 -1.66
C PRO A 137 -15.86 6.59 -2.09
N ASP A 138 -15.93 5.28 -1.83
CA ASP A 138 -17.09 4.46 -2.17
C ASP A 138 -17.43 3.55 -0.97
N SER A 139 -18.71 3.49 -0.63
CA SER A 139 -19.22 2.75 0.52
C SER A 139 -19.64 1.31 0.19
N ARG A 140 -19.60 0.91 -1.08
CA ARG A 140 -19.83 -0.49 -1.48
C ARG A 140 -18.78 -1.41 -0.84
N PRO A 141 -19.11 -2.69 -0.60
CA PRO A 141 -18.12 -3.67 -0.20
C PRO A 141 -16.94 -3.66 -1.18
N ALA A 142 -15.72 -3.58 -0.65
CA ALA A 142 -14.52 -3.40 -1.46
C ALA A 142 -14.39 -4.44 -2.59
N HIS A 143 -14.63 -5.71 -2.29
CA HIS A 143 -14.58 -6.78 -3.29
C HIS A 143 -15.63 -6.61 -4.40
N GLU A 144 -16.84 -6.13 -4.10
CA GLU A 144 -17.88 -5.89 -5.11
C GLU A 144 -17.54 -4.72 -6.02
N ALA A 145 -17.05 -3.61 -5.44
CA ALA A 145 -16.62 -2.45 -6.22
C ALA A 145 -15.41 -2.78 -7.11
N SER A 146 -14.45 -3.56 -6.60
CA SER A 146 -13.31 -4.07 -7.39
C SER A 146 -13.76 -5.01 -8.52
N LEU A 147 -14.74 -5.89 -8.29
CA LEU A 147 -15.33 -6.73 -9.34
C LEU A 147 -16.07 -5.90 -10.39
N ALA A 148 -16.80 -4.86 -9.99
CA ALA A 148 -17.45 -3.94 -10.93
C ALA A 148 -16.43 -3.22 -11.81
N LEU A 149 -15.33 -2.77 -11.22
CA LEU A 149 -14.21 -2.15 -11.92
C LEU A 149 -13.57 -3.11 -12.93
N LEU A 150 -13.34 -4.38 -12.58
CA LEU A 150 -12.84 -5.40 -13.51
C LEU A 150 -13.77 -5.64 -14.71
N ARG A 151 -15.09 -5.51 -14.53
CA ARG A 151 -16.09 -5.71 -15.60
C ARG A 151 -16.13 -4.52 -16.57
N GLU A 152 -15.80 -3.33 -16.10
CA GLU A 152 -15.79 -2.08 -16.86
C GLU A 152 -14.62 -2.01 -17.85
N PHE A 153 -13.50 -2.70 -17.56
CA PHE A 153 -12.31 -2.72 -18.39
C PHE A 153 -12.29 -3.94 -19.33
N PRO A 154 -11.59 -3.84 -20.48
CA PRO A 154 -11.29 -5.01 -21.29
C PRO A 154 -10.62 -6.11 -20.48
N ALA A 155 -10.93 -7.36 -20.82
CA ALA A 155 -10.36 -8.50 -20.13
C ALA A 155 -8.83 -8.47 -20.20
N ARG A 156 -8.19 -8.75 -19.07
CA ARG A 156 -6.73 -8.86 -18.89
C ARG A 156 -5.98 -7.53 -18.98
N GLU A 157 -6.66 -6.40 -18.86
CA GLU A 157 -6.01 -5.09 -18.87
C GLU A 157 -5.51 -4.65 -17.48
N ILE A 158 -6.30 -4.92 -16.43
CA ILE A 158 -6.00 -4.48 -15.07
C ILE A 158 -4.93 -5.36 -14.43
N THR A 159 -3.92 -4.74 -13.84
CA THR A 159 -2.98 -5.39 -12.92
C THR A 159 -3.44 -5.16 -11.48
N TYR A 160 -3.54 -6.23 -10.70
CA TYR A 160 -3.94 -6.19 -9.28
C TYR A 160 -2.69 -6.31 -8.41
N LEU A 161 -2.48 -5.38 -7.48
CA LEU A 161 -1.27 -5.25 -6.67
C LEU A 161 -1.61 -5.43 -5.19
N PRO A 162 -1.67 -6.67 -4.66
CA PRO A 162 -1.79 -6.87 -3.23
C PRO A 162 -0.44 -6.62 -2.54
N LEU A 163 -0.40 -5.53 -1.78
CA LEU A 163 0.71 -5.07 -0.94
C LEU A 163 0.51 -5.45 0.54
N GLY A 164 -0.74 -5.75 0.92
CA GLY A 164 -1.11 -6.26 2.25
C GLY A 164 -1.64 -7.69 2.23
N PRO A 165 -2.27 -8.14 3.34
CA PRO A 165 -2.97 -9.41 3.42
C PRO A 165 -4.02 -9.56 2.31
N MET A 166 -3.97 -10.67 1.57
CA MET A 166 -4.74 -10.90 0.33
C MET A 166 -6.24 -11.19 0.53
N THR A 167 -6.80 -10.82 1.67
CA THR A 167 -8.20 -11.09 2.06
C THR A 167 -9.19 -10.48 1.07
N ASN A 168 -8.96 -9.26 0.61
CA ASN A 168 -9.79 -8.61 -0.41
C ASN A 168 -9.85 -9.44 -1.71
N LEU A 169 -8.70 -9.88 -2.22
CA LEU A 169 -8.62 -10.70 -3.43
C LEU A 169 -9.28 -12.07 -3.25
N ALA A 170 -9.13 -12.69 -2.08
CA ALA A 170 -9.82 -13.95 -1.77
C ALA A 170 -11.34 -13.76 -1.68
N LEU A 171 -11.83 -12.67 -1.08
CA LEU A 171 -13.25 -12.31 -1.10
C LEU A 171 -13.77 -12.07 -2.52
N MET A 172 -12.99 -11.43 -3.40
CA MET A 172 -13.35 -11.29 -4.82
C MET A 172 -13.47 -12.65 -5.50
N MET A 173 -12.54 -13.58 -5.24
CA MET A 173 -12.59 -14.95 -5.75
C MET A 173 -13.79 -15.73 -5.25
N ARG A 174 -14.14 -15.62 -3.96
CA ARG A 174 -15.34 -16.24 -3.39
C ARG A 174 -16.62 -15.68 -4.01
N SER A 175 -16.68 -14.36 -4.25
CA SER A 175 -17.87 -13.71 -4.81
C SER A 175 -18.04 -13.96 -6.32
N ASP A 176 -16.97 -13.91 -7.11
CA ASP A 176 -17.01 -14.18 -8.55
C ASP A 176 -15.64 -14.58 -9.11
N ALA A 177 -15.24 -15.83 -8.83
CA ALA A 177 -14.01 -16.42 -9.34
C ALA A 177 -13.87 -16.30 -10.86
N LYS A 178 -14.98 -16.43 -11.61
CA LYS A 178 -14.94 -16.34 -13.07
C LYS A 178 -14.47 -14.96 -13.52
N THR A 179 -15.07 -13.88 -12.99
CA THR A 179 -14.66 -12.50 -13.29
C THR A 179 -13.19 -12.29 -12.94
N VAL A 180 -12.75 -12.69 -11.74
CA VAL A 180 -11.35 -12.53 -11.32
C VAL A 180 -10.40 -13.28 -12.25
N ARG A 181 -10.67 -14.56 -12.51
CA ARG A 181 -9.83 -15.43 -13.35
C ARG A 181 -9.82 -14.97 -14.81
N GLU A 182 -10.92 -14.51 -15.38
CA GLU A 182 -10.97 -14.12 -16.79
C GLU A 182 -10.44 -12.70 -17.04
N ARG A 183 -10.58 -11.78 -16.08
CA ARG A 183 -10.39 -10.34 -16.33
C ARG A 183 -9.14 -9.72 -15.70
N ILE A 184 -8.60 -10.24 -14.59
CA ILE A 184 -7.31 -9.73 -14.09
C ILE A 184 -6.20 -10.10 -15.07
N GLY A 185 -5.40 -9.13 -15.50
CA GLY A 185 -4.27 -9.35 -16.40
C GLY A 185 -3.11 -10.02 -15.68
N ARG A 186 -2.69 -9.42 -14.57
CA ARG A 186 -1.61 -9.89 -13.69
C ARG A 186 -1.96 -9.62 -12.23
N VAL A 187 -1.47 -10.47 -11.35
CA VAL A 187 -1.40 -10.20 -9.91
C VAL A 187 0.08 -10.05 -9.57
N VAL A 188 0.50 -8.91 -9.01
CA VAL A 188 1.88 -8.71 -8.53
C VAL A 188 1.82 -8.54 -7.03
N ALA A 189 2.08 -9.62 -6.31
CA ALA A 189 1.85 -9.73 -4.88
C ALA A 189 3.15 -9.56 -4.10
N MET A 190 3.16 -8.65 -3.12
CA MET A 190 4.18 -8.62 -2.08
C MET A 190 3.79 -9.64 -1.00
N GLY A 191 4.66 -10.62 -0.76
CA GLY A 191 4.46 -11.56 0.33
C GLY A 191 5.16 -12.90 0.14
N GLY A 192 5.21 -13.66 1.22
CA GLY A 192 5.88 -14.96 1.27
C GLY A 192 7.40 -14.88 1.46
N ALA A 193 7.98 -16.01 1.84
CA ALA A 193 9.41 -16.23 1.98
C ALA A 193 9.69 -17.65 1.48
N LEU A 194 10.52 -17.81 0.45
CA LEU A 194 10.70 -19.10 -0.23
C LEU A 194 11.95 -19.82 0.29
N ASP A 195 13.13 -19.21 0.12
CA ASP A 195 14.42 -19.77 0.49
C ASP A 195 15.13 -18.91 1.56
N VAL A 196 14.39 -18.01 2.21
CA VAL A 196 14.85 -17.16 3.32
C VAL A 196 13.92 -17.29 4.53
N PRO A 197 14.37 -16.94 5.76
CA PRO A 197 13.50 -16.88 6.91
C PRO A 197 12.37 -15.87 6.74
N GLY A 198 11.23 -16.14 7.37
CA GLY A 198 10.14 -15.18 7.49
C GLY A 198 10.49 -14.00 8.41
N ASN A 199 9.73 -12.91 8.30
CA ASN A 199 9.88 -11.70 9.11
C ASN A 199 8.90 -11.64 10.31
N THR A 200 7.90 -12.53 10.37
CA THR A 200 6.94 -12.61 11.48
C THR A 200 7.17 -13.86 12.34
N SER A 201 7.43 -14.98 11.68
CA SER A 201 7.97 -16.18 12.29
C SER A 201 9.12 -16.70 11.45
N PRO A 202 9.93 -17.67 11.92
CA PRO A 202 11.01 -18.23 11.11
C PRO A 202 10.59 -18.75 9.74
N VAL A 203 9.30 -19.06 9.54
CA VAL A 203 8.76 -19.69 8.32
C VAL A 203 7.66 -18.88 7.64
N ALA A 204 7.33 -17.68 8.13
CA ALA A 204 6.22 -16.89 7.58
C ALA A 204 6.56 -15.40 7.47
N GLU A 205 6.33 -14.88 6.27
CA GLU A 205 6.26 -13.46 5.98
C GLU A 205 4.90 -12.89 6.46
N PHE A 206 4.89 -11.62 6.87
CA PHE A 206 3.77 -10.95 7.54
C PHE A 206 2.44 -11.01 6.78
N ASN A 207 2.38 -10.59 5.51
CA ASN A 207 1.13 -10.57 4.75
C ASN A 207 0.53 -11.97 4.61
N PHE A 208 1.38 -12.97 4.39
CA PHE A 208 0.95 -14.37 4.32
C PHE A 208 0.53 -14.90 5.70
N PHE A 209 1.22 -14.49 6.76
CA PHE A 209 0.90 -14.85 8.14
C PHE A 209 -0.38 -14.20 8.65
N ALA A 210 -0.69 -12.99 8.19
CA ALA A 210 -1.84 -12.22 8.63
C ALA A 210 -3.16 -12.78 8.10
N ASP A 211 -3.17 -13.44 6.93
CA ASP A 211 -4.30 -14.22 6.45
C ASP A 211 -3.87 -15.47 5.65
N PRO A 212 -3.40 -16.54 6.33
CA PRO A 212 -2.94 -17.75 5.66
C PRO A 212 -4.06 -18.49 4.93
N TYR A 213 -5.32 -18.27 5.32
CA TYR A 213 -6.48 -18.86 4.67
C TYR A 213 -6.73 -18.22 3.31
N ALA A 214 -6.60 -16.89 3.21
CA ALA A 214 -6.64 -16.20 1.92
C ALA A 214 -5.52 -16.70 0.99
N VAL A 215 -4.30 -16.86 1.50
CA VAL A 215 -3.19 -17.42 0.73
C VAL A 215 -3.51 -18.83 0.24
N GLN A 216 -4.02 -19.69 1.12
CA GLN A 216 -4.39 -21.06 0.77
C GLN A 216 -5.42 -21.10 -0.36
N GLU A 217 -6.51 -20.34 -0.24
CA GLU A 217 -7.57 -20.32 -1.27
C GLU A 217 -7.10 -19.78 -2.62
N LEU A 218 -6.17 -18.82 -2.60
CA LEU A 218 -5.67 -18.17 -3.81
C LEU A 218 -4.60 -19.01 -4.51
N LEU A 219 -3.70 -19.66 -3.76
CA LEU A 219 -2.52 -20.32 -4.31
C LEU A 219 -2.66 -21.84 -4.43
N HIS A 220 -3.52 -22.44 -3.62
CA HIS A 220 -3.70 -23.89 -3.56
C HIS A 220 -5.13 -24.27 -3.96
N PRO A 221 -5.44 -24.30 -5.27
CA PRO A 221 -6.77 -24.68 -5.72
C PRO A 221 -7.12 -26.10 -5.25
N GLU A 222 -8.33 -26.27 -4.73
CA GLU A 222 -8.76 -27.57 -4.22
C GLU A 222 -9.21 -28.49 -5.36
N PRO A 223 -8.86 -29.80 -5.33
CA PRO A 223 -9.18 -30.74 -6.40
C PRO A 223 -10.68 -30.92 -6.68
N ASP A 224 -11.53 -30.63 -5.70
CA ASP A 224 -12.99 -30.71 -5.80
C ASP A 224 -13.63 -29.45 -6.42
N GLY A 225 -12.83 -28.42 -6.69
CA GLY A 225 -13.26 -27.17 -7.28
C GLY A 225 -13.94 -26.20 -6.31
N MET A 226 -13.94 -26.46 -5.00
CA MET A 226 -14.46 -25.50 -3.99
C MET A 226 -13.70 -24.17 -4.09
N HIS A 227 -12.38 -24.22 -4.19
CA HIS A 227 -11.52 -23.06 -4.41
C HIS A 227 -10.78 -23.19 -5.75
N GLN A 228 -11.16 -22.36 -6.72
CA GLN A 228 -10.57 -22.40 -8.07
C GLN A 228 -9.15 -21.83 -8.14
N GLY A 229 -8.73 -21.07 -7.12
CA GLY A 229 -7.44 -20.38 -7.08
C GLY A 229 -7.21 -19.38 -8.21
N LEU A 230 -6.12 -18.65 -8.10
CA LEU A 230 -5.62 -17.79 -9.17
C LEU A 230 -4.93 -18.64 -10.24
N PRO A 231 -5.01 -18.26 -11.53
CA PRO A 231 -4.12 -18.81 -12.55
C PRO A 231 -2.68 -18.38 -12.25
N LEU A 232 -1.90 -19.29 -11.66
CA LEU A 232 -0.53 -19.01 -11.16
C LEU A 232 0.41 -18.49 -12.26
N SER A 233 0.15 -18.81 -13.53
CA SER A 233 0.89 -18.26 -14.68
C SER A 233 0.77 -16.74 -14.84
N ARG A 234 -0.13 -16.08 -14.11
CA ARG A 234 -0.31 -14.61 -14.08
C ARG A 234 0.00 -14.00 -12.72
N MET A 235 0.47 -14.81 -11.79
CA MET A 235 0.90 -14.35 -10.48
C MET A 235 2.40 -14.14 -10.49
N LEU A 236 2.82 -12.92 -10.17
CA LEU A 236 4.20 -12.56 -9.88
C LEU A 236 4.28 -12.36 -8.37
N LEU A 237 4.93 -13.30 -7.69
CA LEU A 237 5.18 -13.19 -6.26
C LEU A 237 6.50 -12.46 -6.05
N LEU A 238 6.50 -11.49 -5.14
CA LEU A 238 7.67 -10.78 -4.66
C LEU A 238 7.90 -11.14 -3.19
N PRO A 239 8.52 -12.31 -2.93
CA PRO A 239 8.81 -12.75 -1.57
C PRO A 239 9.97 -11.97 -0.96
N LEU A 240 10.22 -12.20 0.33
CA LEU A 240 11.34 -11.62 1.06
C LEU A 240 12.70 -11.86 0.37
N ASP A 241 12.85 -12.98 -0.33
CA ASP A 241 14.03 -13.31 -1.14
C ASP A 241 14.40 -12.21 -2.14
N ILE A 242 13.39 -11.52 -2.68
CA ILE A 242 13.55 -10.42 -3.63
C ILE A 242 13.54 -9.08 -2.89
N THR A 243 12.58 -8.89 -1.99
CA THR A 243 12.26 -7.56 -1.46
C THR A 243 13.23 -7.08 -0.38
N THR A 244 13.79 -7.97 0.46
CA THR A 244 14.73 -7.59 1.54
C THR A 244 16.02 -6.96 1.02
N ASN A 245 16.38 -7.21 -0.24
CA ASN A 245 17.55 -6.58 -0.88
C ASN A 245 17.30 -5.13 -1.34
N HIS A 246 16.03 -4.67 -1.36
CA HIS A 246 15.66 -3.33 -1.75
C HIS A 246 15.53 -2.45 -0.52
N GLU A 247 16.46 -1.50 -0.35
CA GLU A 247 16.58 -0.74 0.89
C GLU A 247 16.67 0.77 0.66
N LEU A 248 16.08 1.53 1.59
CA LEU A 248 16.35 2.94 1.77
C LEU A 248 17.23 3.13 3.02
N SER A 249 18.53 3.36 2.80
CA SER A 249 19.46 3.73 3.86
C SER A 249 19.06 5.08 4.49
N PHE A 250 18.94 5.13 5.83
CA PHE A 250 18.65 6.38 6.53
C PHE A 250 19.79 7.42 6.41
N PRO A 251 21.08 7.03 6.44
CA PRO A 251 22.17 7.93 6.07
C PRO A 251 22.03 8.54 4.68
N PHE A 252 21.57 7.75 3.69
CA PHE A 252 21.28 8.26 2.36
C PHE A 252 20.10 9.24 2.37
N TYR A 253 19.00 8.89 3.04
CA TYR A 253 17.83 9.75 3.19
C TYR A 253 18.21 11.08 3.86
N GLN A 254 18.98 11.05 4.95
CA GLN A 254 19.45 12.25 5.64
C GLN A 254 20.32 13.11 4.71
N LYS A 255 21.25 12.51 3.97
CA LYS A 255 22.12 13.25 3.05
C LYS A 255 21.38 13.87 1.86
N ARG A 256 20.34 13.21 1.33
CA ARG A 256 19.72 13.54 0.04
C ARG A 256 18.35 14.17 0.12
N VAL A 257 17.58 13.87 1.16
CA VAL A 257 16.17 14.24 1.28
C VAL A 257 15.98 15.23 2.43
N ASP A 258 16.54 14.92 3.60
CA ASP A 258 16.43 15.78 4.78
C ASP A 258 17.69 15.79 5.64
N PRO A 259 18.61 16.76 5.46
CA PRO A 259 19.81 16.91 6.30
C PRO A 259 19.50 17.09 7.79
N SER A 260 18.31 17.59 8.12
CA SER A 260 17.83 17.77 9.51
C SER A 260 17.20 16.51 10.11
N PHE A 261 17.07 15.42 9.33
CA PHE A 261 16.43 14.20 9.80
C PHE A 261 17.21 13.61 10.97
N SER A 262 16.50 13.40 12.08
CA SER A 262 17.02 12.88 13.34
C SER A 262 16.01 11.89 13.91
N ARG A 263 16.50 10.87 14.61
CA ARG A 263 15.65 9.93 15.36
C ARG A 263 15.21 10.52 16.71
N GLU A 264 16.04 11.40 17.26
CA GLU A 264 15.91 11.96 18.61
C GLU A 264 14.78 13.00 18.70
N THR A 265 14.55 13.76 17.63
CA THR A 265 13.56 14.84 17.61
C THR A 265 12.49 14.63 16.53
N PRO A 266 11.21 14.93 16.82
CA PRO A 266 10.17 15.00 15.80
C PRO A 266 10.56 15.91 14.62
N SER A 267 10.07 15.61 13.42
CA SER A 267 10.34 16.48 12.27
C SER A 267 9.69 17.85 12.46
N SER A 268 10.41 18.93 12.15
CA SER A 268 9.83 20.28 12.03
C SER A 268 9.41 20.58 10.58
N PRO A 269 8.27 21.26 10.34
CA PRO A 269 7.91 21.79 9.03
C PRO A 269 8.72 23.04 8.64
N GLU A 270 9.37 23.71 9.61
CA GLU A 270 10.09 24.96 9.37
C GLU A 270 11.25 24.75 8.39
N GLY A 271 11.32 25.60 7.36
CA GLY A 271 12.36 25.52 6.32
C GLY A 271 12.31 24.28 5.43
N LYS A 272 11.27 23.42 5.56
CA LYS A 272 11.20 22.11 4.90
C LYS A 272 10.07 22.04 3.84
N PRO A 273 10.25 21.29 2.73
CA PRO A 273 9.14 20.97 1.84
C PRO A 273 8.09 20.09 2.54
N PRO A 274 6.78 20.26 2.29
CA PRO A 274 5.73 19.49 2.96
C PRO A 274 5.90 17.97 2.87
N LEU A 275 6.28 17.45 1.70
CA LEU A 275 6.49 16.01 1.50
C LEU A 275 7.73 15.50 2.25
N THR A 276 8.77 16.33 2.38
CA THR A 276 9.95 16.00 3.20
C THR A 276 9.57 15.95 4.67
N HIS A 277 8.78 16.92 5.16
CA HIS A 277 8.27 16.88 6.53
C HIS A 277 7.43 15.63 6.80
N PHE A 278 6.50 15.32 5.88
CA PHE A 278 5.63 14.16 5.96
C PHE A 278 6.41 12.85 6.03
N THR A 279 7.38 12.64 5.12
CA THR A 279 8.20 11.43 5.11
C THR A 279 9.12 11.32 6.32
N SER A 280 9.74 12.42 6.74
CA SER A 280 10.60 12.45 7.94
C SER A 280 9.83 12.16 9.22
N ALA A 281 8.56 12.56 9.31
CA ALA A 281 7.72 12.34 10.47
C ALA A 281 7.51 10.84 10.76
N PHE A 282 7.14 10.03 9.77
CA PHE A 282 6.94 8.60 9.99
C PHE A 282 8.26 7.79 9.96
N PHE A 283 9.27 8.20 9.17
CA PHE A 283 10.57 7.52 9.14
C PHE A 283 11.34 7.60 10.45
N ARG A 284 11.07 8.61 11.29
CA ARG A 284 11.71 8.73 12.61
C ARG A 284 11.55 7.46 13.42
N ARG A 285 10.32 6.99 13.58
CA ARG A 285 10.02 5.77 14.35
C ARG A 285 10.52 4.51 13.65
N THR A 286 10.39 4.45 12.32
CA THR A 286 10.91 3.32 11.55
C THR A 286 12.41 3.15 11.75
N ARG A 287 13.19 4.23 11.73
CA ARG A 287 14.64 4.18 12.01
C ARG A 287 14.94 3.69 13.41
N GLU A 288 14.19 4.16 14.41
CA GLU A 288 14.32 3.66 15.79
C GLU A 288 14.14 2.14 15.86
N VAL A 289 13.12 1.60 15.18
CA VAL A 289 12.83 0.16 15.16
C VAL A 289 13.89 -0.62 14.38
N MET A 290 14.28 -0.17 13.19
CA MET A 290 15.27 -0.86 12.34
C MET A 290 16.64 -0.98 13.02
N LEU A 291 17.04 0.04 13.80
CA LEU A 291 18.27 -0.02 14.59
C LEU A 291 18.24 -1.13 15.66
N THR A 292 17.08 -1.50 16.19
CA THR A 292 16.96 -2.65 17.13
C THR A 292 17.22 -3.99 16.43
N PHE A 293 17.00 -4.06 15.12
CA PHE A 293 17.35 -5.19 14.26
C PHE A 293 18.80 -5.10 13.72
N GLY A 294 19.59 -4.11 14.16
CA GLY A 294 20.97 -3.93 13.72
C GLY A 294 21.14 -3.32 12.33
N LYS A 295 20.08 -2.69 11.78
CA LYS A 295 20.06 -2.17 10.41
C LYS A 295 19.69 -0.68 10.40
N ASP A 296 20.50 0.17 9.75
CA ASP A 296 20.21 1.61 9.57
C ASP A 296 19.63 1.91 8.18
N ALA A 297 18.67 1.08 7.78
CA ALA A 297 17.93 1.17 6.54
C ALA A 297 16.53 0.60 6.72
N MET A 298 15.59 1.04 5.89
CA MET A 298 14.26 0.46 5.78
C MET A 298 14.20 -0.45 4.55
N GLU A 299 13.59 -1.62 4.69
CA GLU A 299 13.30 -2.51 3.56
C GLU A 299 12.08 -1.97 2.80
N LEU A 300 12.15 -1.95 1.48
CA LEU A 300 11.18 -1.33 0.58
C LEU A 300 10.32 -2.40 -0.08
N HIS A 301 9.59 -3.18 0.73
CA HIS A 301 8.87 -4.37 0.25
C HIS A 301 7.81 -4.03 -0.79
N ASP A 302 6.89 -3.15 -0.44
CA ASP A 302 5.78 -2.77 -1.30
C ASP A 302 6.22 -1.96 -2.52
N VAL A 303 7.29 -1.20 -2.37
CA VAL A 303 7.84 -0.37 -3.46
C VAL A 303 8.35 -1.25 -4.61
N ALA A 304 8.87 -2.45 -4.31
CA ALA A 304 9.33 -3.38 -5.34
C ALA A 304 8.18 -3.96 -6.19
N ALA A 305 6.93 -3.90 -5.69
CA ALA A 305 5.74 -4.36 -6.40
C ALA A 305 5.12 -3.32 -7.35
N ILE A 306 5.48 -2.04 -7.18
CA ILE A 306 5.03 -0.92 -8.00
C ILE A 306 5.91 -0.76 -9.24
#